data_AF-A0A9P0HM19-F1
#
_entry.id   AF-A0A9P0HM19-F1
#
_cell.length_a   1.000
_cell.length_b   1.000
_cell.length_c   1.000
_cell.angle_alpha   90.00
_cell.angle_beta   90.00
_cell.angle_gamma   90.00
#
_symmetry.space_group_name_H-M   'P 1'
#
loop_
_entity.id
_entity.type
_entity.pdbx_description
1 polymer ?
#
loop_
_entity_poly.entity_id
_entity_poly.type
_entity_poly.pdbx_seq_one_letter_code
_entity_poly.pdbx_strand_id
1 'polypeptide(L)'
;MPLESDTKISNSFLISACDFTWQCIILNEVTKDAFFEDLGVYSIFNVMEDAPFIVQVLFLSICSDLCVEPKSLPQIVTWRGKERNNSFYKIICDLWRKQEKIKGVLRDEYGSIEEIEYALMGEIQRSETKSENLDISSSPAIVDLIGCARPKIALAIHLITRRHFEKVELAASVYNVPFEDAITPEDQVKTGRDAHIISIKRKKESTRISFYDEDIKDETSSGSISLK
;
A
#
# COMPACT_ATOMS: atom_id res chain seq x y z
N MET A 1 -37.44 -10.34 -19.14
CA MET A 1 -36.37 -9.33 -19.08
C MET A 1 -35.86 -9.36 -17.65
N PRO A 2 -34.58 -9.66 -17.37
CA PRO A 2 -34.08 -9.71 -16.00
C PRO A 2 -34.20 -8.31 -15.38
N LEU A 3 -34.67 -8.22 -14.13
CA LEU A 3 -34.68 -6.94 -13.40
C LEU A 3 -33.25 -6.57 -12.98
N GLU A 4 -32.95 -5.27 -12.83
CA GLU A 4 -31.63 -4.81 -12.33
C GLU A 4 -31.22 -5.45 -11.00
N SER A 5 -32.19 -5.92 -10.20
CA SER A 5 -31.98 -6.67 -8.95
C SER A 5 -31.49 -8.10 -9.16
N ASP A 6 -31.75 -8.71 -10.33
CA ASP A 6 -31.42 -10.11 -10.63
C ASP A 6 -29.93 -10.30 -10.97
N THR A 7 -29.21 -9.20 -11.22
CA THR A 7 -27.81 -9.19 -11.67
C THR A 7 -26.79 -8.79 -10.60
N LYS A 8 -27.23 -8.43 -9.39
CA LYS A 8 -26.31 -7.96 -8.35
C LYS A 8 -25.84 -9.14 -7.49
N ILE A 9 -24.62 -9.61 -7.75
CA ILE A 9 -23.97 -10.64 -6.94
C ILE A 9 -23.94 -10.17 -5.48
N SER A 10 -24.41 -11.02 -4.55
CA SER A 10 -24.41 -10.71 -3.12
C SER A 10 -22.99 -10.62 -2.57
N ASN A 11 -22.74 -9.65 -1.69
CA ASN A 11 -21.45 -9.52 -1.00
C ASN A 11 -21.07 -10.79 -0.23
N SER A 12 -22.04 -11.46 0.39
CA SER A 12 -21.80 -12.72 1.11
C SER A 12 -21.26 -13.80 0.17
N PHE A 13 -21.78 -13.86 -1.06
CA PHE A 13 -21.28 -14.79 -2.07
C PHE A 13 -19.84 -14.45 -2.47
N LEU A 14 -19.53 -13.17 -2.72
CA LEU A 14 -18.17 -12.74 -3.04
C LEU A 14 -17.18 -13.06 -1.91
N ILE A 15 -17.60 -12.90 -0.66
CA ILE A 15 -16.77 -13.23 0.51
C ILE A 15 -16.54 -14.74 0.59
N SER A 16 -17.58 -15.57 0.44
CA SER A 16 -17.42 -17.02 0.43
C SER A 16 -16.57 -17.52 -0.74
N ALA A 17 -16.72 -16.92 -1.93
CA ALA A 17 -15.90 -17.24 -3.09
C ALA A 17 -14.43 -16.83 -2.88
N CYS A 18 -14.19 -15.68 -2.26
CA CYS A 18 -12.86 -15.23 -1.85
C CYS A 18 -12.23 -16.23 -0.88
N ASP A 19 -12.93 -16.62 0.19
CA ASP A 19 -12.43 -17.57 1.18
C ASP A 19 -12.13 -18.94 0.55
N PHE A 20 -13.03 -19.47 -0.27
CA PHE A 20 -12.81 -20.70 -1.01
C PHE A 20 -11.60 -20.61 -1.94
N THR A 21 -11.49 -19.52 -2.71
CA THR A 21 -10.35 -19.32 -3.63
C THR A 21 -9.05 -19.28 -2.84
N TRP A 22 -9.03 -18.58 -1.71
CA TRP A 22 -7.84 -18.50 -0.88
C TRP A 22 -7.45 -19.88 -0.34
N GLN A 23 -8.36 -20.54 0.37
CA GLN A 23 -8.06 -21.78 1.10
C GLN A 23 -7.85 -22.98 0.18
N CYS A 24 -8.67 -23.11 -0.87
CA CYS A 24 -8.71 -24.30 -1.69
C CYS A 24 -7.93 -24.19 -2.99
N ILE A 25 -7.74 -22.97 -3.52
CA ILE A 25 -7.05 -22.77 -4.80
C ILE A 25 -5.63 -22.27 -4.55
N ILE A 26 -5.47 -21.15 -3.84
CA ILE A 26 -4.18 -20.48 -3.68
C ILE A 26 -3.25 -21.23 -2.71
N LEU A 27 -3.76 -21.82 -1.63
CA LEU A 27 -2.93 -22.56 -0.67
C LEU A 27 -2.58 -23.99 -1.10
N ASN A 28 -3.10 -24.48 -2.23
CA ASN A 28 -2.80 -25.81 -2.77
C ASN A 28 -1.99 -25.67 -4.07
N GLU A 29 -0.78 -26.24 -4.11
CA GLU A 29 0.15 -26.09 -5.23
C GLU A 29 -0.42 -26.52 -6.59
N VAL A 30 -1.16 -27.65 -6.63
CA VAL A 30 -1.68 -28.21 -7.89
C VAL A 30 -2.77 -27.30 -8.46
N THR A 31 -3.70 -26.86 -7.61
CA THR A 31 -4.78 -25.97 -8.03
C THR A 31 -4.30 -24.55 -8.28
N LYS A 32 -3.29 -24.09 -7.55
CA LYS A 32 -2.66 -22.77 -7.73
C LYS A 32 -2.01 -22.64 -9.09
N ASP A 33 -1.27 -23.67 -9.53
CA ASP A 33 -0.62 -23.64 -10.84
C ASP A 33 -1.67 -23.61 -11.97
N ALA A 34 -2.70 -24.46 -11.91
CA ALA A 34 -3.82 -24.41 -12.86
C ALA A 34 -4.52 -23.04 -12.85
N PHE A 35 -4.73 -22.46 -11.67
CA PHE A 35 -5.33 -21.13 -11.55
C PHE A 35 -4.49 -20.03 -12.21
N PHE A 36 -3.16 -20.13 -12.17
CA PHE A 36 -2.29 -19.19 -12.89
C PHE A 36 -2.35 -19.39 -14.40
N GLU A 37 -2.39 -20.64 -14.86
CA GLU A 37 -2.51 -20.97 -16.29
C GLU A 37 -3.84 -20.46 -16.87
N ASP A 38 -4.93 -20.56 -16.10
CA ASP A 38 -6.27 -20.12 -16.49
C ASP A 38 -6.52 -18.61 -16.31
N LEU A 39 -5.45 -17.82 -16.15
CA LEU A 39 -5.52 -16.36 -15.94
C LEU A 39 -6.36 -15.95 -14.71
N GLY A 40 -6.40 -16.79 -13.67
CA GLY A 40 -7.22 -16.58 -12.48
C GLY A 40 -6.91 -15.29 -11.73
N VAL A 41 -5.67 -14.78 -11.83
CA VAL A 41 -5.30 -13.50 -11.21
C VAL A 41 -6.07 -12.34 -11.82
N TYR A 42 -6.31 -12.34 -13.14
CA TYR A 42 -7.17 -11.34 -13.77
C TYR A 42 -8.62 -11.40 -13.26
N SER A 43 -9.13 -12.61 -13.02
CA SER A 43 -10.49 -12.80 -12.48
C SER A 43 -10.63 -12.18 -11.09
N ILE A 44 -9.61 -12.29 -10.24
CA ILE A 44 -9.59 -11.62 -8.92
C ILE A 44 -9.70 -10.10 -9.08
N PHE A 45 -8.89 -9.50 -9.95
CA PHE A 45 -8.92 -8.05 -10.12
C PHE A 45 -10.19 -7.53 -10.78
N ASN A 46 -10.77 -8.29 -11.71
CA ASN A 46 -12.08 -7.98 -12.30
C ASN A 46 -13.18 -7.92 -11.22
N VAL A 47 -13.15 -8.85 -10.25
CA VAL A 47 -14.08 -8.82 -9.11
C VAL A 47 -13.78 -7.63 -8.19
N MET A 48 -12.50 -7.36 -7.92
CA MET A 48 -12.11 -6.23 -7.06
C MET A 48 -12.50 -4.87 -7.64
N GLU A 49 -12.49 -4.69 -8.96
CA GLU A 49 -12.80 -3.42 -9.62
C GLU A 49 -14.20 -2.90 -9.23
N ASP A 50 -15.22 -3.75 -9.20
CA ASP A 50 -16.60 -3.36 -8.86
C ASP A 50 -17.00 -3.63 -7.40
N ALA A 51 -16.16 -4.35 -6.64
CA ALA A 51 -16.50 -4.78 -5.29
C ALA A 51 -16.59 -3.61 -4.29
N PRO A 52 -17.48 -3.69 -3.28
CA PRO A 52 -17.47 -2.72 -2.20
C PRO A 52 -16.17 -2.83 -1.39
N PHE A 53 -15.79 -1.73 -0.72
CA PHE A 53 -14.51 -1.60 -0.01
C PHE A 53 -14.16 -2.79 0.89
N ILE A 54 -15.10 -3.25 1.71
CA ILE A 54 -14.84 -4.37 2.63
C ILE A 54 -14.48 -5.66 1.89
N VAL A 55 -15.12 -5.91 0.75
CA VAL A 55 -14.83 -7.07 -0.10
C VAL A 55 -13.48 -6.88 -0.78
N GLN A 56 -13.18 -5.68 -1.30
CA GLN A 56 -11.86 -5.37 -1.86
C GLN A 56 -10.74 -5.61 -0.85
N VAL A 57 -10.93 -5.22 0.42
CA VAL A 57 -9.94 -5.45 1.49
C VAL A 57 -9.74 -6.93 1.81
N LEU A 58 -10.76 -7.76 1.65
CA LEU A 58 -10.65 -9.21 1.81
C LEU A 58 -9.85 -9.82 0.66
N PHE A 59 -10.19 -9.50 -0.59
CA PHE A 59 -9.45 -9.93 -1.78
C PHE A 59 -8.00 -9.44 -1.78
N LEU A 60 -7.73 -8.28 -1.19
CA LEU A 60 -6.38 -7.77 -1.04
C LEU A 60 -5.48 -8.71 -0.23
N SER A 61 -6.03 -9.53 0.66
CA SER A 61 -5.26 -10.57 1.38
C SER A 61 -4.72 -11.61 0.40
N ILE A 62 -5.58 -12.09 -0.51
CA ILE A 62 -5.16 -13.00 -1.59
C ILE A 62 -4.14 -12.29 -2.48
N CYS A 63 -4.36 -11.03 -2.82
CA CYS A 63 -3.42 -10.26 -3.65
C CYS A 63 -2.03 -10.16 -3.02
N SER A 64 -1.95 -9.98 -1.70
CA SER A 64 -0.66 -9.98 -0.99
C SER A 64 0.06 -11.32 -1.12
N ASP A 65 -0.66 -12.44 -0.99
CA ASP A 65 -0.08 -13.78 -1.18
C ASP A 65 0.33 -14.02 -2.64
N LEU A 66 -0.48 -13.57 -3.60
CA LEU A 66 -0.12 -13.61 -5.01
C LEU A 66 1.17 -12.84 -5.30
N CYS A 67 1.39 -11.67 -4.68
CA CYS A 67 2.61 -10.89 -4.84
C CYS A 67 3.87 -11.61 -4.30
N VAL A 68 3.72 -12.59 -3.41
CA VAL A 68 4.83 -13.43 -2.98
C VAL A 68 5.31 -14.29 -4.15
N GLU A 69 4.37 -14.75 -4.99
CA GLU A 69 4.61 -15.72 -6.04
C GLU A 69 5.02 -15.08 -7.37
N PRO A 70 6.26 -15.33 -7.85
CA PRO A 70 6.74 -14.71 -9.09
C PRO A 70 5.92 -15.03 -10.33
N LYS A 71 5.26 -16.21 -10.38
CA LYS A 71 4.43 -16.64 -11.52
C LYS A 71 3.20 -15.76 -11.72
N SER A 72 2.70 -15.12 -10.66
CA SER A 72 1.52 -14.26 -10.73
C SER A 72 1.84 -12.87 -11.28
N LEU A 73 3.08 -12.40 -11.10
CA LEU A 73 3.48 -11.01 -11.33
C LEU A 73 3.19 -10.51 -12.75
N PRO A 74 3.40 -11.28 -13.84
CA PRO A 74 3.04 -10.83 -15.17
C PRO A 74 1.56 -10.42 -15.24
N GLN A 75 0.65 -11.25 -14.71
CA GLN A 75 -0.78 -10.94 -14.68
C GLN A 75 -1.09 -9.73 -13.77
N ILE A 76 -0.37 -9.57 -12.66
CA ILE A 76 -0.56 -8.40 -11.79
C ILE A 76 -0.23 -7.09 -12.51
N VAL A 77 0.89 -7.04 -13.23
CA VAL A 77 1.37 -5.81 -13.84
C VAL A 77 0.64 -5.47 -15.15
N THR A 78 0.20 -6.50 -15.88
CA THR A 78 -0.50 -6.34 -17.16
C THR A 78 -1.99 -6.18 -17.01
N TRP A 79 -2.58 -6.55 -15.86
CA TRP A 79 -4.02 -6.44 -15.68
C TRP A 79 -4.49 -5.00 -15.93
N ARG A 80 -5.57 -4.88 -16.70
CA ARG A 80 -6.27 -3.63 -16.94
C ARG A 80 -7.75 -3.84 -16.68
N GLY A 81 -8.34 -2.92 -15.93
CA GLY A 81 -9.75 -2.93 -15.65
C GLY A 81 -10.60 -2.65 -16.89
N LYS A 82 -11.91 -2.65 -16.71
CA LYS A 82 -12.90 -2.36 -17.75
C LYS A 82 -12.62 -1.00 -18.40
N GLU A 83 -12.29 -0.01 -17.57
CA GLU A 83 -11.68 1.22 -18.03
C GLU A 83 -10.18 0.98 -18.20
N ARG A 84 -9.64 1.17 -19.42
CA ARG A 84 -8.22 0.89 -19.73
C ARG A 84 -7.20 1.68 -18.88
N ASN A 85 -7.67 2.62 -18.07
CA ASN A 85 -6.89 3.40 -17.10
C ASN A 85 -6.75 2.69 -15.73
N ASN A 86 -7.55 1.67 -15.43
CA ASN A 86 -7.50 0.96 -14.16
C ASN A 86 -6.38 -0.08 -14.20
N SER A 87 -5.48 0.03 -13.24
CA SER A 87 -4.37 -0.90 -13.03
C SER A 87 -4.40 -1.40 -11.59
N PHE A 88 -3.64 -2.47 -11.32
CA PHE A 88 -3.47 -2.96 -9.95
C PHE A 88 -3.01 -1.86 -9.00
N TYR A 89 -2.04 -1.04 -9.42
CA TYR A 89 -1.53 0.08 -8.64
C TYR A 89 -2.59 1.13 -8.35
N LYS A 90 -3.41 1.47 -9.34
CA LYS A 90 -4.51 2.41 -9.14
C LYS A 90 -5.50 1.90 -8.09
N ILE A 91 -5.90 0.62 -8.18
CA ILE A 91 -6.78 0.00 -7.19
C ILE A 91 -6.20 0.08 -5.78
N ILE A 92 -4.94 -0.32 -5.58
CA ILE A 92 -4.34 -0.31 -4.25
C ILE A 92 -4.11 1.12 -3.72
N CYS A 93 -3.78 2.08 -4.57
CA CYS A 93 -3.68 3.49 -4.18
C CYS A 93 -5.05 4.07 -3.76
N ASP A 94 -6.10 3.76 -4.52
CA ASP A 94 -7.47 4.19 -4.20
C ASP A 94 -7.96 3.53 -2.89
N LEU A 95 -7.65 2.26 -2.67
CA LEU A 95 -7.92 1.56 -1.39
C LEU A 95 -7.16 2.17 -0.22
N TRP A 96 -5.89 2.53 -0.39
CA TRP A 96 -5.08 3.18 0.63
C TRP A 96 -5.73 4.50 1.06
N ARG A 97 -6.04 5.37 0.11
CA ARG A 97 -6.66 6.68 0.35
C ARG A 97 -8.02 6.53 1.03
N LYS A 98 -8.82 5.55 0.61
CA LYS A 98 -10.12 5.25 1.23
C LYS A 98 -9.97 4.78 2.68
N GLN A 99 -9.00 3.91 2.95
CA GLN A 99 -8.70 3.45 4.30
C GLN A 99 -8.23 4.58 5.21
N GLU A 100 -7.39 5.48 4.72
CA GLU A 100 -6.94 6.65 5.49
C GLU A 100 -8.07 7.62 5.80
N LYS A 101 -8.96 7.86 4.82
CA LYS A 101 -10.17 8.65 5.05
C LYS A 101 -11.06 8.03 6.12
N ILE A 102 -11.25 6.70 6.10
CA ILE A 102 -12.02 5.98 7.13
C ILE A 102 -11.35 6.07 8.50
N LYS A 103 -10.02 6.07 8.54
CA LYS A 103 -9.23 6.15 9.79
C LYS A 103 -9.02 7.57 10.33
N GLY A 104 -9.46 8.61 9.60
CA GLY A 104 -9.27 10.00 10.01
C GLY A 104 -7.81 10.46 9.96
N VAL A 105 -6.98 9.90 9.06
CA VAL A 105 -5.56 10.29 8.96
C VAL A 105 -5.46 11.72 8.44
N LEU A 106 -4.88 12.61 9.24
CA LEU A 106 -4.64 14.01 8.89
C LEU A 106 -3.55 14.13 7.82
N ARG A 107 -3.81 14.99 6.84
CA ARG A 107 -2.90 15.29 5.75
C ARG A 107 -2.71 16.79 5.61
N ASP A 108 -1.49 17.22 5.32
CA ASP A 108 -1.16 18.61 5.06
C ASP A 108 -1.64 19.09 3.67
N GLU A 109 -1.44 20.37 3.37
CA GLU A 109 -1.82 21.01 2.10
C GLU A 109 -1.10 20.42 0.87
N TYR A 110 0.01 19.70 1.08
CA TYR A 110 0.75 18.97 0.05
C TYR A 110 0.33 17.50 -0.03
N GLY A 111 -0.64 17.09 0.79
CA GLY A 111 -1.14 15.73 0.89
C GLY A 111 -0.17 14.77 1.56
N SER A 112 0.82 15.24 2.32
CA SER A 112 1.67 14.41 3.19
C SER A 112 0.98 14.11 4.51
N ILE A 113 1.36 13.04 5.22
CA ILE A 113 0.80 12.74 6.54
C ILE A 113 1.34 13.78 7.53
N GLU A 114 0.46 14.56 8.14
CA GLU A 114 0.81 15.67 9.03
C GLU A 114 1.46 15.15 10.32
N GLU A 115 0.90 14.07 10.87
CA GLU A 115 1.36 13.48 12.13
C GLU A 115 1.99 12.11 11.92
N ILE A 116 3.30 12.10 11.65
CA ILE A 116 4.06 10.87 11.37
C ILE A 116 3.98 9.86 12.53
N GLU A 117 3.96 10.33 13.78
CA GLU A 117 3.90 9.48 14.98
C GLU A 117 2.60 8.68 15.10
N TYR A 118 1.51 9.21 14.54
CA TYR A 118 0.20 8.56 14.53
C TYR A 118 -0.20 8.10 13.14
N ALA A 119 0.74 8.10 12.19
CA ALA A 119 0.47 7.77 10.80
C ALA A 119 -0.18 6.40 10.65
N LEU A 120 0.09 5.45 11.56
CA LEU A 120 -0.43 4.09 11.54
C LEU A 120 -1.71 3.89 12.37
N MET A 121 -1.97 4.77 13.34
CA MET A 121 -3.10 4.64 14.27
C MET A 121 -4.35 5.31 13.73
N GLY A 122 -5.46 4.58 13.69
CA GLY A 122 -6.78 5.19 13.45
C GLY A 122 -7.22 6.09 14.61
N GLU A 123 -8.19 6.97 14.34
CA GLU A 123 -8.79 7.86 15.35
C GLU A 123 -9.28 7.10 16.59
N ILE A 124 -9.98 5.97 16.40
CA ILE A 124 -10.50 5.13 17.49
C ILE A 124 -9.35 4.54 18.32
N GLN A 125 -8.34 3.96 17.66
CA GLN A 125 -7.17 3.44 18.37
C GLN A 125 -6.51 4.56 19.19
N ARG A 126 -6.38 5.76 18.60
CA ARG A 126 -5.76 6.91 19.25
C ARG A 126 -6.55 7.37 20.47
N SER A 127 -7.88 7.46 20.38
CA SER A 127 -8.73 7.87 21.50
C SER A 127 -8.70 6.85 22.63
N GLU A 128 -8.77 5.56 22.31
CA GLU A 128 -8.83 4.49 23.32
C GLU A 128 -7.48 4.26 23.99
N THR A 129 -6.36 4.42 23.27
CA THR A 129 -5.00 4.29 23.84
C THR A 129 -4.67 5.41 24.82
N LYS A 130 -5.31 6.59 24.67
CA LYS A 130 -5.12 7.75 25.55
C LYS A 130 -6.13 7.81 26.71
N SER A 131 -7.08 6.87 26.77
CA SER A 131 -8.08 6.81 27.85
C SER A 131 -7.44 6.44 29.18
N GLU A 132 -7.82 7.14 30.25
CA GLU A 132 -7.42 6.80 31.64
C GLU A 132 -8.00 5.46 32.10
N ASN A 133 -9.11 5.03 31.50
CA ASN A 133 -9.75 3.74 31.74
C ASN A 133 -9.46 2.81 30.56
N LEU A 134 -8.31 2.14 30.62
CA LEU A 134 -7.93 1.12 29.64
C LEU A 134 -8.72 -0.16 29.88
N ASP A 135 -9.46 -0.62 28.87
CA ASP A 135 -10.04 -1.95 28.88
C ASP A 135 -8.95 -2.98 28.55
N ILE A 136 -8.54 -3.76 29.56
CA ILE A 136 -7.50 -4.80 29.40
C ILE A 136 -8.01 -5.98 28.54
N SER A 137 -9.33 -6.11 28.37
CA SER A 137 -9.95 -7.21 27.60
C SER A 137 -9.97 -6.99 26.09
N SER A 138 -9.66 -5.77 25.63
CA SER A 138 -9.61 -5.41 24.21
C SER A 138 -8.34 -4.63 23.90
N SER A 139 -7.67 -4.95 22.80
CA SER A 139 -6.56 -4.14 22.31
C SER A 139 -7.03 -3.25 21.17
N PRO A 140 -7.06 -1.92 21.34
CA PRO A 140 -7.46 -0.99 20.28
C PRO A 140 -6.62 -1.16 19.01
N ALA A 141 -5.35 -1.55 19.17
CA ALA A 141 -4.45 -1.86 18.05
C ALA A 141 -4.88 -3.10 17.26
N ILE A 142 -5.38 -4.15 17.93
CA ILE A 142 -5.88 -5.35 17.26
C ILE A 142 -7.17 -5.02 16.51
N VAL A 143 -8.09 -4.31 17.15
CA VAL A 143 -9.37 -3.90 16.53
C VAL A 143 -9.11 -3.05 15.28
N ASP A 144 -8.17 -2.11 15.36
CA ASP A 144 -7.82 -1.22 14.24
C ASP A 144 -7.00 -1.91 13.12
N LEU A 145 -6.44 -3.10 13.41
CA LEU A 145 -5.72 -3.92 12.43
C LEU A 145 -6.66 -4.89 11.68
N ILE A 146 -7.72 -5.37 12.33
CA ILE A 146 -8.70 -6.27 11.71
C ILE A 146 -9.36 -5.55 10.53
N GLY A 147 -9.21 -6.12 9.33
CA GLY A 147 -9.73 -5.48 8.11
C GLY A 147 -8.96 -4.23 7.68
N CYS A 148 -7.72 -4.02 8.15
CA CYS A 148 -6.89 -2.92 7.69
C CYS A 148 -6.25 -3.25 6.33
N ALA A 149 -6.51 -2.41 5.33
CA ALA A 149 -5.90 -2.55 4.00
C ALA A 149 -4.39 -2.24 3.98
N ARG A 150 -3.94 -1.35 4.86
CA ARG A 150 -2.60 -0.73 4.81
C ARG A 150 -1.43 -1.70 4.85
N PRO A 151 -1.34 -2.65 5.82
CA PRO A 151 -0.22 -3.59 5.84
C PRO A 151 -0.18 -4.48 4.59
N LYS A 152 -1.35 -4.83 4.03
CA LYS A 152 -1.47 -5.65 2.81
C LYS A 152 -0.98 -4.89 1.58
N ILE A 153 -1.37 -3.61 1.44
CA ILE A 153 -0.90 -2.72 0.38
C ILE A 153 0.61 -2.51 0.49
N ALA A 154 1.11 -2.20 1.69
CA ALA A 154 2.53 -1.99 1.94
C ALA A 154 3.37 -3.23 1.58
N LEU A 155 2.88 -4.42 1.96
CA LEU A 155 3.50 -5.68 1.58
C LEU A 155 3.51 -5.89 0.06
N ALA A 156 2.37 -5.72 -0.61
CA ALA A 156 2.27 -5.89 -2.05
C ALA A 156 3.22 -4.95 -2.81
N ILE A 157 3.24 -3.66 -2.45
CA ILE A 157 4.17 -2.67 -2.99
C ILE A 157 5.61 -3.08 -2.73
N HIS A 158 5.96 -3.49 -1.51
CA HIS A 158 7.32 -3.92 -1.18
C HIS A 158 7.76 -5.12 -2.05
N LEU A 159 6.91 -6.14 -2.17
CA LEU A 159 7.21 -7.33 -2.94
C LEU A 159 7.41 -7.01 -4.42
N ILE A 160 6.51 -6.23 -5.02
CA ILE A 160 6.57 -5.89 -6.44
C ILE A 160 7.73 -4.95 -6.75
N THR A 161 7.97 -3.95 -5.90
CA THR A 161 8.91 -2.85 -6.21
C THR A 161 10.32 -3.06 -5.71
N ARG A 162 10.52 -3.97 -4.75
CA ARG A 162 11.84 -4.29 -4.18
C ARG A 162 12.22 -5.73 -4.46
N ARG A 163 11.39 -6.68 -4.01
CA ARG A 163 11.76 -8.10 -4.07
C ARG A 163 11.77 -8.65 -5.49
N HIS A 164 10.77 -8.29 -6.28
CA HIS A 164 10.56 -8.83 -7.62
C HIS A 164 10.71 -7.79 -8.73
N PHE A 165 11.43 -6.70 -8.44
CA PHE A 165 11.59 -5.56 -9.35
C PHE A 165 12.01 -5.99 -10.76
N GLU A 166 13.06 -6.81 -10.89
CA GLU A 166 13.58 -7.26 -12.19
C GLU A 166 12.54 -8.04 -13.01
N LYS A 167 11.75 -8.90 -12.36
CA LYS A 167 10.72 -9.71 -13.04
C LYS A 167 9.55 -8.85 -13.48
N VAL A 168 9.21 -7.86 -12.67
CA VAL A 168 8.15 -6.90 -12.93
C VAL A 168 8.53 -5.98 -14.08
N GLU A 169 9.77 -5.49 -14.11
CA GLU A 169 10.33 -4.70 -15.20
C GLU A 169 10.39 -5.51 -16.51
N LEU A 170 10.83 -6.78 -16.43
CA LEU A 170 10.81 -7.68 -17.58
C LEU A 170 9.38 -7.90 -18.10
N ALA A 171 8.41 -8.17 -17.22
CA ALA A 171 7.02 -8.32 -17.65
C ALA A 171 6.48 -7.01 -18.26
N ALA A 172 6.73 -5.87 -17.63
CA ALA A 172 6.29 -4.57 -18.13
C ALA A 172 6.85 -4.27 -19.54
N SER A 173 8.14 -4.55 -19.76
CA SER A 173 8.79 -4.36 -21.08
C SER A 173 8.25 -5.31 -22.15
N VAL A 174 8.07 -6.60 -21.82
CA VAL A 174 7.54 -7.61 -22.76
C VAL A 174 6.12 -7.25 -23.22
N TYR A 175 5.29 -6.76 -22.31
CA TYR A 175 3.89 -6.43 -22.60
C TYR A 175 3.65 -4.97 -23.00
N ASN A 176 4.71 -4.15 -23.14
CA ASN A 176 4.62 -2.71 -23.41
C ASN A 176 3.66 -1.98 -22.46
N VAL A 177 3.74 -2.32 -21.18
CA VAL A 177 2.94 -1.74 -20.13
C VAL A 177 3.78 -0.68 -19.42
N PRO A 178 3.39 0.61 -19.44
CA PRO A 178 4.13 1.64 -18.71
C PRO A 178 4.03 1.36 -17.20
N PHE A 179 5.17 1.04 -16.60
CA PHE A 179 5.30 0.81 -15.16
C PHE A 179 5.28 2.13 -14.36
N GLU A 180 5.74 3.22 -14.98
CA GLU A 180 5.96 4.51 -14.33
C GLU A 180 4.67 5.33 -14.15
N ASP A 181 3.65 5.12 -14.99
CA ASP A 181 2.37 5.83 -14.91
C ASP A 181 1.44 5.33 -13.80
N ALA A 182 1.78 4.20 -13.16
CA ALA A 182 0.85 3.48 -12.30
C ALA A 182 0.85 4.00 -10.85
N ILE A 183 1.93 4.64 -10.41
CA ILE A 183 2.05 5.25 -9.09
C ILE A 183 2.34 6.72 -9.31
N THR A 184 1.33 7.57 -9.10
CA THR A 184 1.51 9.02 -9.21
C THR A 184 2.68 9.47 -8.32
N PRO A 185 3.42 10.55 -8.67
CA PRO A 185 4.51 11.06 -7.82
C PRO A 185 4.07 11.31 -6.38
N GLU A 186 2.81 11.73 -6.22
CA GLU A 186 2.10 11.80 -4.96
C GLU A 186 2.08 10.47 -4.21
N ASP A 187 1.72 9.38 -4.87
CA ASP A 187 1.64 8.05 -4.27
C ASP A 187 3.03 7.43 -3.98
N GLN A 188 4.10 7.85 -4.66
CA GLN A 188 5.47 7.37 -4.39
C GLN A 188 5.99 7.81 -3.01
N VAL A 189 5.68 9.04 -2.60
CA VAL A 189 5.94 9.55 -1.24
C VAL A 189 4.96 8.94 -0.24
N LYS A 190 3.70 8.69 -0.65
CA LYS A 190 2.57 8.29 0.22
C LYS A 190 2.44 6.78 0.49
N THR A 191 3.03 5.88 -0.31
CA THR A 191 2.95 4.40 -0.14
C THR A 191 4.11 3.77 0.65
N GLY A 192 4.98 4.57 1.26
CA GLY A 192 6.07 4.04 2.09
C GLY A 192 7.26 3.48 1.31
N ARG A 193 7.31 3.68 -0.03
CA ARG A 193 8.57 3.56 -0.79
C ARG A 193 9.68 4.42 -0.15
N ASP A 194 9.26 5.51 0.48
CA ASP A 194 10.11 6.54 1.04
C ASP A 194 9.76 7.04 2.46
N ALA A 195 8.57 6.81 3.03
CA ALA A 195 8.22 7.40 4.33
C ALA A 195 9.15 6.99 5.50
N HIS A 196 9.74 5.79 5.45
CA HIS A 196 10.71 5.34 6.45
C HIS A 196 12.18 5.65 6.06
N ILE A 197 12.50 5.79 4.77
CA ILE A 197 13.87 6.03 4.29
C ILE A 197 14.16 7.53 4.12
N ILE A 198 13.19 8.34 3.67
CA ILE A 198 13.30 9.80 3.59
C ILE A 198 13.29 10.43 4.98
N SER A 199 12.57 9.89 5.96
CA SER A 199 12.67 10.39 7.35
C SER A 199 14.05 10.12 7.95
N ILE A 200 14.67 8.97 7.67
CA ILE A 200 16.05 8.65 8.10
C ILE A 200 17.10 9.45 7.31
N LYS A 201 16.91 9.67 6.00
CA LYS A 201 17.79 10.52 5.18
C LYS A 201 17.70 11.99 5.57
N ARG A 202 16.50 12.55 5.76
CA ARG A 202 16.31 13.93 6.25
C ARG A 202 16.84 14.13 7.67
N LYS A 203 16.73 13.13 8.57
CA LYS A 203 17.37 13.23 9.91
C LYS A 203 18.90 13.19 9.80
N LYS A 204 19.47 12.34 8.94
CA LYS A 204 20.92 12.32 8.69
C LYS A 204 21.42 13.59 8.01
N GLU A 205 20.69 14.18 7.08
CA GLU A 205 21.04 15.46 6.43
C GLU A 205 20.84 16.66 7.37
N SER A 206 19.80 16.68 8.20
CA SER A 206 19.61 17.74 9.20
C SER A 206 20.67 17.69 10.31
N THR A 207 21.15 16.50 10.69
CA THR A 207 22.30 16.34 11.58
C THR A 207 23.61 16.70 10.88
N ARG A 208 23.76 16.41 9.58
CA ARG A 208 24.96 16.78 8.81
C ARG A 208 25.06 18.30 8.59
N ILE A 209 23.94 18.97 8.36
CA ILE A 209 23.88 20.44 8.21
C ILE A 209 24.17 21.14 9.55
N SER A 210 23.73 20.60 10.69
CA SER A 210 24.11 21.16 12.00
C SER A 210 25.59 20.98 12.33
N PHE A 211 26.25 19.92 11.84
CA PHE A 211 27.70 19.75 11.97
C PHE A 211 28.48 20.74 11.06
N TYR A 212 27.99 21.04 9.86
CA TYR A 212 28.63 22.04 8.99
C TYR A 212 28.39 23.49 9.45
N ASP A 213 27.25 23.81 10.08
CA ASP A 213 26.97 25.15 10.61
C ASP A 213 27.70 25.48 11.93
N GLU A 214 28.13 24.47 12.69
CA GLU A 214 29.04 24.66 13.84
C GLU A 214 30.49 24.85 13.37
N ASP A 215 30.96 24.08 12.38
CA ASP A 215 32.34 24.21 11.86
C ASP A 215 32.58 25.53 11.10
N ILE A 216 31.56 26.10 10.43
CA ILE A 216 31.68 27.37 9.71
C ILE A 216 31.68 28.59 10.65
N LYS A 217 31.14 28.46 11.88
CA LYS A 217 31.20 29.53 12.89
C LYS A 217 32.55 29.61 13.60
N ASP A 218 33.31 28.51 13.67
CA ASP A 218 34.64 28.53 14.27
C ASP A 218 35.73 29.03 13.30
N GLU A 219 35.59 28.84 11.99
CA GLU A 219 36.57 29.34 11.00
C GLU A 219 36.44 30.84 10.68
N THR A 220 35.33 31.49 11.03
CA THR A 220 35.12 32.93 10.76
C THR A 220 35.51 33.86 11.91
N SER A 221 36.02 33.34 13.04
CA SER A 221 36.52 34.15 14.17
C SER A 221 38.04 34.35 14.21
N SER A 222 38.82 33.73 13.32
CA SER A 222 40.29 33.81 13.30
C SER A 222 40.82 34.60 12.09
N GLY A 223 40.44 35.87 11.98
CA GLY A 223 40.85 36.72 10.86
C GLY A 223 40.89 38.21 11.19
N SER A 224 41.61 38.61 12.24
CA SER A 224 41.90 40.02 12.53
C SER A 224 43.28 40.17 13.19
N ILE A 225 44.35 40.05 12.42
CA ILE A 225 45.69 40.49 12.83
C ILE A 225 45.96 41.83 12.14
N SER A 226 45.98 42.88 12.95
CA SER A 226 46.25 44.26 12.55
C SER A 226 47.75 44.46 12.31
N LEU A 227 48.10 45.00 11.15
CA LEU A 227 49.44 45.52 10.84
C LEU A 227 49.64 46.85 11.57
N LYS A 228 50.58 46.88 12.52
CA LYS A 228 51.38 48.06 12.90
C LYS A 228 52.67 47.61 13.57
#